data_AF-A0A8T2MT46-F1
#
_entry.id   AF-A0A8T2MT46-F1
#
_cell.length_a   1.000
_cell.length_b   1.000
_cell.length_c   1.000
_cell.angle_alpha   90.00
_cell.angle_beta   90.00
_cell.angle_gamma   90.00
#
_symmetry.space_group_name_H-M   'P 1'
#
loop_
_entity.id
_entity.type
_entity.pdbx_description
1 polymer ?
#
loop_
_entity_poly.entity_id
_entity_poly.type
_entity_poly.pdbx_seq_one_letter_code
_entity_poly.pdbx_strand_id
1 'polypeptide(L)'
;MLSGEEILSSTRQVIAGLEALRGENHTLLDSLQEALQSRPPAENGSLEQEKSGIIRESLERIELGLGEAQVMMALSAHLGSLEAEKQKLRAQVRRLCQENQWLRDELAGTQRR
;
A
#
# COMPACT_ATOMS: atom_id res chain seq x y z
N MET A 1 1.02 20.30 6.28
CA MET A 1 1.50 19.01 5.76
C MET A 1 0.52 17.95 6.24
N LEU A 2 0.09 17.04 5.37
CA LEU A 2 -0.82 15.95 5.75
C LEU A 2 -0.15 15.02 6.76
N SER A 3 -0.90 14.54 7.75
CA SER A 3 -0.48 13.51 8.69
C SER A 3 -0.29 12.17 7.97
N GLY A 4 0.59 11.30 8.48
CA GLY A 4 0.79 9.96 7.93
C GLY A 4 -0.51 9.14 7.84
N GLU A 5 -1.41 9.32 8.81
CA GLU A 5 -2.73 8.67 8.81
C GLU A 5 -3.65 9.20 7.70
N GLU A 6 -3.62 10.52 7.46
CA GLU A 6 -4.39 11.17 6.38
C GLU A 6 -3.88 10.72 5.01
N ILE A 7 -2.56 10.56 4.87
CA ILE A 7 -1.94 10.00 3.65
C ILE A 7 -2.46 8.58 3.42
N LEU A 8 -2.46 7.70 4.42
CA LEU A 8 -2.96 6.32 4.27
C LEU A 8 -4.46 6.25 3.99
N SER A 9 -5.26 7.13 4.60
CA SER A 9 -6.68 7.25 4.29
C SER A 9 -6.89 7.64 2.83
N SER A 10 -6.14 8.64 2.35
CA SER A 10 -6.15 9.06 0.95
C SER A 10 -5.70 7.94 0.01
N THR A 11 -4.61 7.24 0.33
CA THR A 11 -4.12 6.10 -0.47
C THR A 11 -5.16 4.99 -0.58
N ARG A 12 -5.88 4.66 0.51
CA ARG A 12 -6.98 3.68 0.46
C ARG A 12 -8.13 4.13 -0.44
N GLN A 13 -8.49 5.40 -0.40
CA GLN A 13 -9.51 5.96 -1.29
C GLN A 13 -9.05 5.90 -2.76
N VAL A 14 -7.78 6.21 -3.04
CA VAL A 14 -7.20 6.08 -4.38
C VAL A 14 -7.22 4.64 -4.87
N ILE A 15 -6.87 3.66 -4.03
CA ILE A 15 -6.95 2.23 -4.38
C ILE A 15 -8.37 1.86 -4.78
N ALA A 16 -9.37 2.18 -3.94
CA ALA A 16 -10.77 1.86 -4.24
C ALA A 16 -11.26 2.53 -5.54
N GLY A 17 -10.85 3.78 -5.79
CA GLY A 17 -11.17 4.50 -7.02
C GLY A 17 -10.52 3.88 -8.26
N LEU A 18 -9.26 3.46 -8.15
CA LEU A 18 -8.53 2.80 -9.24
C LEU A 18 -9.09 1.40 -9.52
N GLU A 19 -9.50 0.64 -8.51
CA GLU A 19 -10.15 -0.66 -8.68
C GLU A 19 -11.49 -0.53 -9.42
N ALA A 20 -12.30 0.47 -9.05
CA ALA A 20 -13.55 0.78 -9.75
C ALA A 20 -13.27 1.16 -11.22
N LEU A 21 -12.34 2.08 -11.45
CA LEU A 21 -11.97 2.52 -12.79
C LEU A 21 -11.41 1.38 -13.65
N ARG A 22 -10.65 0.46 -13.05
CA ARG A 22 -10.17 -0.76 -13.73
C ARG A 22 -11.34 -1.63 -14.20
N GLY A 23 -12.33 -1.84 -13.33
CA GLY A 23 -13.54 -2.59 -13.66
C GLY A 23 -14.30 -1.96 -14.83
N GLU A 24 -14.52 -0.65 -14.78
CA GLU A 24 -15.18 0.11 -15.85
C GLU A 24 -14.43 0.01 -17.18
N ASN A 25 -13.09 0.15 -17.17
CA ASN A 25 -12.28 0.00 -18.37
C ASN A 25 -12.33 -1.41 -18.96
N HIS A 26 -12.39 -2.45 -18.13
CA HIS A 26 -12.55 -3.82 -18.61
C HIS A 26 -13.90 -4.02 -19.30
N THR A 27 -14.99 -3.57 -18.67
CA THR A 27 -16.34 -3.62 -19.27
C THR A 27 -16.43 -2.84 -20.58
N LEU A 28 -15.79 -1.66 -20.66
CA LEU A 28 -15.72 -0.86 -21.89
C LEU A 28 -14.93 -1.58 -22.98
N LEU A 29 -13.81 -2.22 -22.62
CA LEU A 29 -12.99 -2.97 -23.55
C LEU A 29 -13.75 -4.18 -24.13
N ASP A 30 -14.45 -4.93 -23.28
CA ASP A 30 -15.27 -6.08 -23.68
C ASP A 30 -16.39 -5.63 -24.63
N SER A 31 -17.09 -4.54 -24.28
CA SER A 31 -18.15 -3.97 -25.12
C SER A 31 -17.66 -3.56 -26.51
N LEU A 32 -16.44 -2.96 -26.60
CA LEU A 32 -15.83 -2.60 -27.88
C LEU A 32 -15.43 -3.83 -28.70
N GLN A 33 -14.96 -4.88 -28.04
CA GLN A 33 -14.61 -6.13 -28.71
C GLN A 33 -15.85 -6.86 -29.25
N GLU A 34 -16.94 -6.90 -28.49
CA GLU A 34 -18.23 -7.44 -28.95
C GLU A 34 -18.77 -6.66 -30.15
N ALA A 35 -18.72 -5.32 -30.09
CA ALA A 35 -19.15 -4.45 -31.19
C ALA A 35 -18.34 -4.73 -32.47
N LEU A 36 -17.02 -4.92 -32.35
CA LEU A 36 -16.13 -5.29 -33.46
C LEU A 36 -16.46 -6.66 -34.05
N GLN A 37 -16.79 -7.65 -33.21
CA GLN A 37 -17.13 -9.01 -33.65
C GLN A 37 -18.49 -9.09 -34.34
N SER A 38 -19.45 -8.26 -33.93
CA SER A 38 -20.79 -8.22 -34.52
C SER A 38 -20.87 -7.50 -35.88
N ARG A 39 -19.76 -6.94 -36.36
CA ARG A 39 -19.73 -6.03 -37.52
C ARG A 39 -19.55 -6.77 -38.85
N PRO A 40 -20.19 -6.33 -39.95
CA PRO A 40 -19.93 -6.86 -41.29
C PRO A 40 -18.50 -6.52 -41.76
N PRO A 41 -17.86 -7.42 -42.54
CA PRO A 41 -16.46 -7.31 -42.96
C PRO A 41 -16.13 -6.12 -43.89
N ALA A 42 -17.13 -5.36 -44.33
CA ALA A 42 -16.97 -4.22 -45.23
C ALA A 42 -16.71 -2.89 -44.51
N GLU A 43 -16.92 -2.83 -43.19
CA GLU A 43 -16.70 -1.62 -42.41
C GLU A 43 -15.39 -1.71 -41.60
N ASN A 44 -14.46 -0.78 -41.86
CA ASN A 44 -13.16 -0.73 -41.17
C ASN A 44 -13.35 -0.33 -39.69
N GLY A 45 -13.05 -1.25 -38.77
CA GLY A 45 -13.09 -1.03 -37.31
C GLY A 45 -11.91 -0.23 -36.73
N SER A 46 -11.30 0.66 -37.52
CA SER A 46 -10.04 1.35 -37.17
C SER A 46 -10.18 2.20 -35.90
N LEU A 47 -11.32 2.85 -35.70
CA LEU A 47 -11.55 3.73 -34.55
C LEU A 47 -11.75 2.93 -33.26
N GLU A 48 -12.49 1.83 -33.32
CA GLU A 48 -12.73 0.95 -32.18
C GLU A 48 -11.45 0.23 -31.75
N GLN A 49 -10.57 -0.09 -32.70
CA GLN A 49 -9.23 -0.64 -32.44
C GLN A 49 -8.32 0.39 -31.76
N GLU A 50 -8.34 1.66 -32.20
CA GLU A 50 -7.61 2.74 -31.54
C GLU A 50 -8.11 2.97 -30.11
N LYS A 51 -9.44 3.06 -29.91
CA LYS A 51 -10.06 3.16 -28.58
C LYS A 51 -9.68 2.01 -27.67
N SER A 52 -9.69 0.78 -28.19
CA SER A 52 -9.25 -0.41 -27.45
C SER A 52 -7.77 -0.33 -27.07
N GLY A 53 -6.93 0.26 -27.91
CA GLY A 53 -5.53 0.55 -27.61
C GLY A 53 -5.37 1.52 -26.42
N ILE A 54 -6.10 2.63 -26.46
CA ILE A 54 -6.09 3.64 -25.38
C ILE A 54 -6.57 3.05 -24.05
N ILE A 55 -7.64 2.24 -24.07
CA ILE A 55 -8.16 1.59 -22.86
C ILE A 55 -7.15 0.59 -22.29
N ARG A 56 -6.47 -0.20 -23.13
CA ARG A 56 -5.40 -1.11 -22.67
C ARG A 56 -4.25 -0.34 -22.02
N GLU A 57 -3.82 0.75 -22.62
CA GLU A 57 -2.77 1.60 -22.03
C GLU A 57 -3.24 2.26 -20.71
N SER A 58 -4.52 2.64 -20.61
CA SER A 58 -5.12 3.12 -19.36
C SER A 58 -5.10 2.04 -18.27
N LEU A 59 -5.47 0.80 -18.61
CA LEU A 59 -5.44 -0.34 -17.69
C LEU A 59 -4.02 -0.60 -17.17
N GLU A 60 -2.99 -0.54 -18.01
CA GLU A 60 -1.59 -0.69 -17.59
C GLU A 60 -1.20 0.39 -16.57
N ARG A 61 -1.58 1.65 -16.81
CA ARG A 61 -1.33 2.74 -15.86
C ARG A 61 -2.07 2.55 -14.54
N ILE A 62 -3.31 2.06 -14.58
CA ILE A 62 -4.10 1.77 -13.38
C ILE A 62 -3.46 0.63 -12.56
N GLU A 63 -3.04 -0.45 -13.20
CA GLU A 63 -2.34 -1.57 -12.56
C GLU A 63 -1.04 -1.12 -11.89
N LEU A 64 -0.25 -0.26 -12.57
CA LEU A 64 0.95 0.34 -11.98
C LEU A 64 0.60 1.18 -10.74
N GLY A 65 -0.39 2.08 -10.84
CA GLY A 65 -0.81 2.92 -9.71
C GLY A 65 -1.35 2.12 -8.51
N LEU A 66 -2.07 1.01 -8.76
CA LEU A 66 -2.52 0.09 -7.72
C LEU A 66 -1.31 -0.59 -7.03
N GLY A 67 -0.34 -1.06 -7.82
CA GLY A 67 0.89 -1.66 -7.29
C GLY A 67 1.67 -0.69 -6.40
N GLU A 68 1.86 0.55 -6.87
CA GLU A 68 2.55 1.61 -6.11
C GLU A 68 1.82 1.95 -4.80
N ALA A 69 0.49 2.11 -4.85
CA ALA A 69 -0.32 2.37 -3.66
C ALA A 69 -0.25 1.23 -2.64
N GLN A 70 -0.23 -0.03 -3.12
CA GLN A 70 -0.08 -1.20 -2.26
C GLN A 70 1.29 -1.24 -1.57
N VAL A 71 2.36 -0.87 -2.29
CA VAL A 71 3.71 -0.74 -1.73
C VAL A 71 3.74 0.32 -0.63
N MET A 72 3.10 1.48 -0.84
CA MET A 72 3.00 2.53 0.19
C MET A 72 2.31 2.02 1.47
N MET A 73 1.21 1.29 1.32
CA MET A 73 0.47 0.70 2.45
C MET A 73 1.34 -0.31 3.22
N ALA A 74 2.03 -1.21 2.51
CA ALA A 74 2.92 -2.20 3.11
C ALA A 74 4.10 -1.55 3.84
N LEU A 75 4.70 -0.52 3.24
CA LEU A 75 5.80 0.23 3.84
C LEU A 75 5.38 0.89 5.15
N SER A 76 4.19 1.52 5.18
CA SER A 76 3.69 2.15 6.40
C SER A 76 3.46 1.14 7.53
N ALA A 77 2.88 -0.02 7.22
CA ALA A 77 2.72 -1.09 8.20
C ALA A 77 4.07 -1.57 8.75
N HIS A 78 5.07 -1.73 7.88
CA HIS A 78 6.42 -2.12 8.28
C HIS A 78 7.10 -1.09 9.19
N LEU A 79 6.99 0.20 8.86
CA LEU A 79 7.50 1.29 9.70
C LEU A 79 6.84 1.29 11.09
N GLY A 80 5.52 1.12 11.16
CA GLY A 80 4.80 1.00 12.44
C GLY A 80 5.31 -0.18 13.28
N SER A 81 5.59 -1.32 12.67
CA SER A 81 6.19 -2.47 13.37
C SER A 81 7.60 -2.17 13.89
N LEU A 82 8.44 -1.49 13.11
CA LEU A 82 9.80 -1.12 13.52
C LEU A 82 9.78 -0.13 14.68
N GLU A 83 8.87 0.84 14.64
CA GLU A 83 8.68 1.81 15.72
C GLU A 83 8.24 1.13 17.02
N ALA A 84 7.31 0.17 16.95
CA ALA A 84 6.89 -0.62 18.09
C ALA A 84 8.06 -1.41 18.71
N GLU A 85 8.86 -2.11 17.89
CA GLU A 85 10.01 -2.88 18.39
C GLU A 85 11.08 -1.95 19.00
N LYS A 86 11.31 -0.78 18.40
CA LYS A 86 12.19 0.25 18.99
C LYS A 86 11.70 0.71 20.37
N GLN A 87 10.40 0.92 20.57
CA GLN A 87 9.88 1.30 21.89
C GLN A 87 10.02 0.17 22.92
N LYS A 88 9.80 -1.08 22.50
CA LYS A 88 10.00 -2.26 23.33
C LYS A 88 11.46 -2.40 23.78
N LEU A 89 12.42 -2.28 22.85
CA LEU A 89 13.85 -2.30 23.19
C LEU A 89 14.22 -1.18 24.16
N ARG A 90 13.70 0.04 23.96
CA ARG A 90 13.91 1.15 24.89
C ARG A 90 13.35 0.85 26.29
N ALA A 91 12.19 0.21 26.38
CA ALA A 91 11.62 -0.20 27.67
C ALA A 91 12.48 -1.27 28.35
N GLN A 92 13.00 -2.25 27.59
CA GLN A 92 13.92 -3.26 28.09
C GLN A 92 15.21 -2.65 28.62
N VAL A 93 15.82 -1.71 27.90
CA VAL A 93 17.02 -1.00 28.37
C VAL A 93 16.75 -0.31 29.70
N ARG A 94 15.64 0.44 29.82
CA ARG A 94 15.27 1.09 31.09
C ARG A 94 15.13 0.08 32.23
N ARG A 95 14.45 -1.04 31.98
CA ARG A 95 14.27 -2.11 32.95
C ARG A 95 15.60 -2.72 33.38
N LEU A 96 16.48 -3.05 32.44
CA LEU A 96 17.81 -3.59 32.74
C LEU A 96 18.67 -2.62 33.55
N CYS A 97 18.60 -1.31 33.26
CA CYS A 97 19.30 -0.31 34.07
C CYS A 97 18.78 -0.28 35.52
N GLN A 98 17.47 -0.38 35.72
CA GLN A 98 16.88 -0.45 37.07
C GLN A 98 17.27 -1.73 37.80
N GLU A 99 17.23 -2.88 37.12
CA GLU A 99 17.66 -4.18 37.68
C GLU A 99 19.15 -4.15 38.06
N ASN A 100 20.01 -3.59 37.21
CA ASN A 100 21.44 -3.44 37.51
C ASN A 100 21.68 -2.53 38.71
N GLN A 101 20.94 -1.42 38.81
CA GLN A 101 21.04 -0.53 39.96
C GLN A 101 20.62 -1.24 41.24
N TRP A 102 19.47 -1.93 41.20
CA TRP A 102 18.97 -2.71 42.33
C TRP A 102 19.98 -3.77 42.79
N LEU A 103 20.58 -4.53 41.86
CA LEU A 103 21.61 -5.52 42.19
C LEU A 103 22.86 -4.89 42.83
N ARG A 104 23.29 -3.72 42.36
CA ARG A 104 24.42 -2.98 42.96
C ARG A 104 24.09 -2.55 44.39
N ASP A 105 22.87 -2.08 44.62
CA ASP A 105 22.41 -1.65 45.94
C ASP A 105 22.30 -2.85 46.90
N GLU A 106 21.78 -3.99 46.44
CA GLU A 106 21.71 -5.23 47.22
C GLU A 106 23.11 -5.75 47.58
N LEU A 107 24.03 -5.78 46.61
CA LEU A 107 25.42 -6.18 46.84
C LEU A 107 26.10 -5.26 47.87
N ALA A 108 25.95 -3.94 47.75
CA ALA A 108 26.48 -2.99 48.72
C ALA A 108 25.86 -3.19 50.11
N GLY A 109 24.57 -3.55 50.19
CA GLY A 109 23.87 -3.88 51.43
C GLY A 109 24.40 -5.14 52.11
N THR A 110 24.78 -6.17 51.35
CA THR A 110 25.40 -7.39 51.90
C THR A 110 26.84 -7.16 52.36
N GLN A 111 27.62 -6.32 51.68
CA GLN A 111 29.02 -6.05 52.05
C GLN A 111 29.17 -5.19 53.32
N ARG A 112 28.14 -4.43 53.69
CA ARG A 112 28.13 -3.58 54.90
C ARG A 112 27.59 -4.30 56.14
N ARG A 113 27.03 -5.50 55.97
CA ARG A 113 26.48 -6.35 57.03
C ARG A 113 27.54 -7.35 57.49
#